data_AF-A0A937Z641-F1
#
_entry.id   AF-A0A937Z641-F1
#
_cell.length_a   1.000
_cell.length_b   1.000
_cell.length_c   1.000
_cell.angle_alpha   90.00
_cell.angle_beta   90.00
_cell.angle_gamma   90.00
#
_symmetry.space_group_name_H-M   'P 1'
#
loop_
_entity.id
_entity.type
_entity.pdbx_description
1 polymer ?
#
loop_
_entity_poly.entity_id
_entity_poly.type
_entity_poly.pdbx_seq_one_letter_code
_entity_poly.pdbx_strand_id
1 'polypeptide(L)'
;MTEQPSGANATGYRVLARKYRPRVFPDLIGQEAMVRTLSNAFASGRIAQAYMLTGVRGVGKTTTARLIARAINYPGGPTAEMAEMTPHCEAILESRHMDVIEMDGASQRKIDDIRNVIDQVRYAPTSLRYKVYII
;
A
#
# COMPACT_ATOMS: atom_id res chain seq x y z
N MET A 1 -8.42 -43.97 -27.00
CA MET A 1 -9.34 -42.82 -27.10
C MET A 1 -9.02 -41.89 -25.95
N THR A 2 -8.52 -40.72 -26.33
CA THR A 2 -8.13 -39.59 -25.51
C THR A 2 -9.34 -38.99 -24.81
N GLU A 3 -9.22 -38.62 -23.54
CA GLU A 3 -9.84 -37.38 -23.05
C GLU A 3 -9.08 -36.85 -21.83
N GLN A 4 -8.57 -35.62 -22.00
CA GLN A 4 -7.87 -34.76 -21.06
C GLN A 4 -8.91 -33.87 -20.31
N PRO A 5 -8.50 -33.11 -19.27
CA PRO A 5 -9.33 -32.78 -18.12
C PRO A 5 -10.21 -31.55 -18.32
N SER A 6 -11.40 -31.55 -17.71
CA SER A 6 -12.27 -30.37 -17.63
C SER A 6 -11.75 -29.39 -16.58
N GLY A 7 -10.97 -28.41 -17.03
CA GLY A 7 -10.71 -27.19 -16.27
C GLY A 7 -11.98 -26.35 -16.14
N ALA A 8 -12.52 -26.25 -14.92
CA ALA A 8 -13.54 -25.27 -14.58
C ALA A 8 -12.87 -24.08 -13.88
N ASN A 9 -12.80 -22.96 -14.59
CA ASN A 9 -12.41 -21.65 -14.08
C ASN A 9 -13.18 -21.30 -12.81
N ALA A 10 -12.52 -21.35 -11.65
CA ALA A 10 -13.02 -20.77 -10.40
C ALA A 10 -12.83 -19.24 -10.42
N THR A 11 -13.43 -18.53 -11.39
CA THR A 11 -13.57 -17.07 -11.32
C THR A 11 -14.69 -16.74 -10.34
N GLY A 12 -14.37 -16.87 -9.04
CA GLY A 12 -15.27 -16.50 -7.97
C GLY A 12 -15.70 -15.03 -8.08
N TYR A 13 -16.95 -14.76 -7.70
CA TYR A 13 -17.51 -13.40 -7.66
C TYR A 13 -16.59 -12.46 -6.87
N ARG A 14 -15.96 -11.51 -7.57
CA ARG A 14 -15.11 -10.48 -6.96
C ARG A 14 -15.87 -9.17 -6.88
N VAL A 15 -16.12 -8.71 -5.65
CA VAL A 15 -16.77 -7.41 -5.39
C VAL A 15 -16.05 -6.30 -6.16
N LEU A 16 -16.81 -5.45 -6.86
CA LEU A 16 -16.29 -4.40 -7.75
C LEU A 16 -15.26 -3.49 -7.05
N ALA A 17 -15.51 -3.13 -5.79
CA ALA A 17 -14.59 -2.33 -4.98
C ALA A 17 -13.20 -2.97 -4.81
N ARG A 18 -13.09 -4.30 -4.87
CA ARG A 18 -11.80 -5.02 -4.87
C ARG A 18 -11.21 -5.20 -6.26
N LYS A 19 -12.04 -5.23 -7.31
CA LYS A 19 -11.61 -5.35 -8.71
C LYS A 19 -11.00 -4.04 -9.21
N TYR A 20 -11.60 -2.91 -8.85
CA TYR A 20 -11.19 -1.57 -9.28
C TYR A 20 -10.39 -0.80 -8.23
N ARG A 21 -9.75 -1.50 -7.27
CA ARG A 21 -8.91 -0.82 -6.28
C ARG A 21 -7.69 -0.22 -6.99
N PRO A 22 -7.45 1.10 -6.87
CA PRO A 22 -6.30 1.77 -7.45
C PRO A 22 -4.98 1.03 -7.21
N ARG A 23 -4.18 0.84 -8.27
CA ARG A 23 -2.85 0.21 -8.20
C ARG A 23 -1.74 1.21 -8.42
N VAL A 24 -2.01 2.31 -9.12
CA VAL A 24 -1.09 3.44 -9.33
C VAL A 24 -1.76 4.78 -8.97
N PHE A 25 -0.98 5.84 -8.80
CA PHE A 25 -1.53 7.17 -8.48
C PHE A 25 -2.53 7.71 -9.52
N PRO A 26 -2.33 7.52 -10.84
CA PRO A 26 -3.32 7.92 -11.85
C PRO A 26 -4.69 7.26 -11.72
N ASP A 27 -4.80 6.11 -11.05
CA ASP A 27 -6.08 5.44 -10.82
C ASP A 27 -6.90 6.14 -9.70
N LEU A 28 -6.31 7.10 -8.97
CA LEU A 28 -6.98 7.86 -7.92
C LEU A 28 -7.79 9.00 -8.53
N ILE A 29 -9.10 8.82 -8.55
CA ILE A 29 -10.04 9.83 -9.07
C ILE A 29 -10.20 10.97 -8.05
N GLY A 30 -10.02 12.22 -8.47
CA GLY A 30 -10.26 13.42 -7.65
C GLY A 30 -9.20 13.68 -6.59
N GLN A 31 -7.99 13.16 -6.76
CA GLN A 31 -6.86 13.31 -5.82
C GLN A 31 -5.62 13.95 -6.49
N GLU A 32 -5.82 14.73 -7.54
CA GLU A 32 -4.76 15.26 -8.41
C GLU A 32 -3.77 16.14 -7.64
N ALA A 33 -4.26 16.97 -6.71
CA ALA A 33 -3.42 17.85 -5.88
C ALA A 33 -2.48 17.05 -4.96
N MET A 34 -2.97 15.94 -4.38
CA MET A 34 -2.18 15.05 -3.55
C MET A 34 -1.12 14.33 -4.37
N VAL A 35 -1.51 13.78 -5.53
CA VAL A 35 -0.59 13.08 -6.45
C VAL A 35 0.53 14.02 -6.90
N ARG A 36 0.20 15.27 -7.26
CA ARG A 36 1.19 16.30 -7.63
C ARG A 36 2.15 16.59 -6.48
N THR A 37 1.63 16.76 -5.27
CA THR A 37 2.45 17.03 -4.07
C THR A 37 3.43 15.90 -3.80
N LEU A 38 2.96 14.65 -3.84
CA LEU A 38 3.81 13.48 -3.63
C LEU A 38 4.87 13.34 -4.74
N SER A 39 4.47 13.53 -6.00
CA SER A 39 5.39 13.46 -7.15
C SER A 39 6.53 14.47 -7.00
N ASN A 40 6.21 15.72 -6.62
CA ASN A 40 7.21 16.76 -6.38
C ASN A 40 8.12 16.45 -5.18
N ALA A 41 7.55 15.89 -4.11
CA ALA A 41 8.30 15.48 -2.93
C ALA A 41 9.32 14.39 -3.27
N PHE A 42 8.90 13.38 -4.04
CA PHE A 42 9.77 12.29 -4.50
C PHE A 42 10.88 12.80 -5.43
N ALA A 43 10.54 13.62 -6.43
CA ALA A 43 11.50 14.21 -7.35
C ALA A 43 12.56 15.09 -6.65
N SER A 44 12.20 15.72 -5.52
CA SER A 44 13.12 16.53 -4.72
C SER A 44 13.78 15.78 -3.55
N GLY A 45 13.56 14.47 -3.42
CA GLY A 45 14.12 13.66 -2.34
C GLY A 45 13.58 14.00 -0.94
N ARG A 46 12.49 14.76 -0.85
CA ARG A 46 11.90 15.23 0.41
C ARG A 46 10.80 14.27 0.88
N ILE A 47 11.21 13.12 1.39
CA ILE A 47 10.28 12.12 1.94
C ILE A 47 9.90 12.51 3.36
N ALA A 48 8.60 12.65 3.64
CA ALA A 48 8.12 12.91 4.98
C ALA A 48 8.14 11.62 5.82
N GLN A 49 8.39 11.76 7.12
CA GLN A 49 8.36 10.63 8.06
C GLN A 49 6.93 10.17 8.39
N ALA A 50 5.94 11.05 8.18
CA ALA A 50 4.54 10.77 8.48
C ALA A 50 3.60 11.43 7.46
N TYR A 51 2.52 10.73 7.12
CA TYR A 51 1.45 11.20 6.24
C TYR A 51 0.11 11.02 6.95
N MET A 52 -0.71 12.08 7.01
CA MET A 52 -2.05 12.02 7.61
C MET A 52 -3.11 12.13 6.50
N LEU A 53 -3.81 11.03 6.25
CA LEU A 53 -4.88 10.96 5.26
C LEU A 53 -6.23 11.13 5.97
N THR A 54 -6.98 12.16 5.61
CA THR A 54 -8.27 12.49 6.23
C THR A 54 -9.43 12.30 5.26
N GLY A 55 -10.66 12.24 5.78
CA GLY A 55 -11.88 12.11 4.98
C GLY A 55 -12.80 10.98 5.44
N VAL A 56 -14.00 10.91 4.86
CA VAL A 56 -15.05 9.96 5.27
C VAL A 56 -14.69 8.50 4.95
N ARG A 57 -15.47 7.55 5.46
CA ARG A 57 -15.28 6.12 5.14
C ARG A 57 -15.44 5.89 3.64
N GLY A 58 -14.55 5.08 3.04
CA GLY A 58 -14.66 4.68 1.64
C GLY A 58 -13.96 5.57 0.61
N VAL A 59 -13.42 6.74 1.00
CA VAL A 59 -12.71 7.66 0.06
C VAL A 59 -11.32 7.17 -0.39
N GLY A 60 -10.92 5.96 0.01
CA GLY A 60 -9.65 5.38 -0.43
C GLY A 60 -8.44 5.62 0.47
N LYS A 61 -8.58 6.21 1.67
CA LYS A 61 -7.46 6.49 2.61
C LYS A 61 -6.44 5.34 2.73
N THR A 62 -6.89 4.16 3.13
CA THR A 62 -6.02 2.98 3.30
C THR A 62 -5.41 2.52 1.97
N THR A 63 -6.16 2.63 0.87
CA THR A 63 -5.63 2.31 -0.46
C THR A 63 -4.50 3.26 -0.84
N THR A 64 -4.70 4.57 -0.64
CA THR A 64 -3.71 5.61 -0.88
C THR A 64 -2.47 5.40 0.02
N ALA A 65 -2.65 5.03 1.28
CA ALA A 65 -1.53 4.72 2.17
C ALA A 65 -0.64 3.59 1.61
N ARG A 66 -1.25 2.53 1.05
CA ARG A 66 -0.50 1.44 0.39
C ARG A 66 0.18 1.89 -0.90
N LEU A 67 -0.44 2.79 -1.67
CA LEU A 67 0.20 3.40 -2.83
C LEU A 67 1.41 4.24 -2.44
N ILE A 68 1.34 5.01 -1.36
CA ILE A 68 2.48 5.76 -0.82
C ILE A 68 3.56 4.79 -0.36
N ALA A 69 3.21 3.73 0.37
CA ALA A 69 4.15 2.70 0.82
C ALA A 69 4.86 2.01 -0.35
N ARG A 70 4.14 1.71 -1.44
CA ARG A 70 4.70 1.20 -2.69
C ARG A 70 5.63 2.22 -3.33
N ALA A 71 5.21 3.48 -3.43
CA ALA A 71 5.94 4.56 -4.08
C ALA A 71 7.29 4.84 -3.44
N ILE A 72 7.35 4.95 -2.10
CA ILE A 72 8.61 5.22 -1.39
C ILE A 72 9.58 4.04 -1.41
N ASN A 73 9.06 2.83 -1.61
CA ASN A 73 9.83 1.58 -1.65
C ASN A 73 9.96 1.00 -3.07
N TYR A 74 9.63 1.77 -4.09
CA TYR A 74 9.73 1.31 -5.46
C TYR A 74 11.20 1.05 -5.85
N PRO A 75 11.50 0.03 -6.67
CA PRO A 75 12.86 -0.19 -7.15
C PRO A 75 13.44 1.04 -7.83
N GLY A 76 14.70 1.37 -7.52
CA GLY A 76 15.33 2.61 -7.99
C GLY A 76 15.08 3.83 -7.09
N GLY A 77 14.15 3.75 -6.13
CA GLY A 77 13.91 4.76 -5.11
C GLY A 77 12.49 5.34 -5.13
N PRO A 78 12.20 6.31 -4.24
CA PRO A 78 10.89 6.93 -4.15
C PRO A 78 10.43 7.54 -5.48
N THR A 79 9.29 7.10 -6.01
CA THR A 79 8.73 7.64 -7.26
C THR A 79 7.21 7.48 -7.32
N ALA A 80 6.54 8.42 -8.01
CA ALA A 80 5.13 8.30 -8.36
C ALA A 80 4.90 7.47 -9.64
N GLU A 81 5.96 7.26 -10.43
CA GLU A 81 5.93 6.50 -11.68
C GLU A 81 6.29 5.03 -11.41
N MET A 82 5.28 4.25 -11.07
CA MET A 82 5.43 2.84 -10.69
C MET A 82 4.92 1.91 -11.81
N ALA A 83 5.58 1.96 -12.97
CA ALA A 83 5.15 1.31 -14.20
C ALA A 83 5.06 -0.23 -14.09
N GLU A 84 6.02 -0.83 -13.39
CA GLU A 84 6.13 -2.29 -13.27
C GLU A 84 5.63 -2.79 -11.91
N MET A 85 5.10 -4.00 -11.92
CA MET A 85 4.68 -4.69 -10.71
C MET A 85 5.78 -5.67 -10.28
N THR A 86 6.43 -5.39 -9.15
CA THR A 86 7.38 -6.32 -8.54
C THR A 86 6.71 -7.17 -7.46
N PRO A 87 7.35 -8.27 -7.00
CA PRO A 87 6.82 -9.07 -5.89
C PRO A 87 6.58 -8.25 -4.63
N HIS A 88 7.46 -7.28 -4.34
CA HIS A 88 7.27 -6.33 -3.24
C HIS A 88 6.07 -5.43 -3.46
N CYS A 89 5.90 -4.86 -4.66
CA CYS A 89 4.75 -4.03 -4.99
C CYS A 89 3.43 -4.79 -4.80
N GLU A 90 3.36 -6.03 -5.31
CA GLU A 90 2.18 -6.85 -5.20
C GLU A 90 1.85 -7.19 -3.74
N ALA A 91 2.85 -7.63 -2.97
CA ALA A 91 2.68 -7.93 -1.55
C ALA A 91 2.21 -6.71 -0.73
N ILE A 92 2.68 -5.50 -1.05
CA ILE A 92 2.23 -4.25 -0.40
C ILE A 92 0.76 -3.97 -0.72
N LEU A 93 0.37 -4.06 -2.01
CA LEU A 93 -1.02 -3.80 -2.42
C LEU A 93 -2.01 -4.81 -1.81
N GLU A 94 -1.55 -6.05 -1.63
CA GLU A 94 -2.30 -7.15 -1.02
C GLU A 94 -2.28 -7.17 0.52
N SER A 95 -1.63 -6.18 1.17
CA SER A 95 -1.48 -6.12 2.64
C SER A 95 -0.81 -7.35 3.26
N ARG A 96 0.20 -7.92 2.59
CA ARG A 96 0.93 -9.10 3.08
C ARG A 96 2.45 -8.91 3.14
N HIS A 97 2.92 -7.67 2.95
CA HIS A 97 4.34 -7.38 2.99
C HIS A 97 4.83 -7.22 4.43
N MET A 98 5.92 -7.91 4.81
CA MET A 98 6.45 -7.89 6.19
C MET A 98 6.89 -6.49 6.65
N ASP A 99 7.50 -5.71 5.75
CA ASP A 99 7.94 -4.34 6.03
C ASP A 99 6.84 -3.27 5.89
N VAL A 100 5.59 -3.64 5.58
CA VAL A 100 4.43 -2.72 5.55
C VAL A 100 3.33 -3.26 6.45
N ILE A 101 3.26 -2.73 7.66
CA ILE A 101 2.39 -3.20 8.73
C ILE A 101 1.11 -2.37 8.72
N GLU A 102 -0.02 -3.02 8.50
CA GLU A 102 -1.34 -2.39 8.57
C GLU A 102 -2.01 -2.76 9.90
N MET A 103 -2.28 -1.74 10.70
CA MET A 103 -2.95 -1.81 11.99
C MET A 103 -4.31 -1.15 11.85
N ASP A 104 -5.35 -1.79 12.36
CA ASP A 104 -6.66 -1.17 12.41
C ASP A 104 -6.82 -0.45 13.74
N GLY A 105 -6.67 0.87 13.75
CA GLY A 105 -6.86 1.69 14.95
C GLY A 105 -8.27 1.61 15.55
N ALA A 106 -9.27 1.10 14.82
CA ALA A 106 -10.60 0.86 15.38
C ALA A 106 -10.67 -0.41 16.25
N SER A 107 -9.84 -1.42 15.99
CA SER A 107 -9.79 -2.67 16.75
C SER A 107 -8.60 -2.76 17.72
N GLN A 108 -7.51 -2.05 17.42
CA GLN A 108 -6.27 -2.00 18.21
C GLN A 108 -6.19 -0.68 18.99
N ARG A 109 -7.03 -0.56 20.03
CA ARG A 109 -7.22 0.69 20.80
C ARG A 109 -6.41 0.76 22.09
N LYS A 110 -5.72 -0.31 22.48
CA LYS A 110 -5.04 -0.35 23.78
C LYS A 110 -3.72 0.40 23.69
N ILE A 111 -3.32 1.01 24.80
CA ILE A 111 -2.01 1.66 24.90
C ILE A 111 -0.88 0.63 24.69
N ASP A 112 -1.11 -0.63 25.07
CA ASP A 112 -0.13 -1.69 24.86
C ASP A 112 0.08 -2.02 23.38
N ASP A 113 -0.95 -1.86 22.54
CA ASP A 113 -0.84 -2.09 21.10
C ASP A 113 0.17 -1.10 20.48
N ILE A 114 0.06 0.20 20.83
CA ILE A 114 0.98 1.21 20.31
C ILE A 114 2.39 1.12 20.94
N ARG A 115 2.51 0.68 22.19
CA ARG A 115 3.83 0.42 22.81
C ARG A 115 4.62 -0.63 22.03
N ASN A 116 3.95 -1.72 21.65
CA ASN A 116 4.57 -2.77 20.84
C ASN A 116 5.06 -2.24 19.49
N VAL A 117 4.32 -1.33 18.85
CA VAL A 117 4.75 -0.67 17.60
C VAL A 117 6.02 0.14 17.83
N ILE A 118 6.03 0.98 18.86
CA ILE A 118 7.17 1.84 19.18
C ILE A 118 8.44 1.00 19.39
N ASP A 119 8.31 -0.16 20.02
CA ASP A 119 9.44 -1.08 20.20
C ASP A 119 9.84 -1.75 18.87
N GLN A 120 8.89 -2.13 18.03
CA GLN A 120 9.15 -2.74 16.72
C GLN A 120 9.73 -1.77 15.68
N VAL A 121 9.49 -0.45 15.81
CA VAL A 121 10.04 0.59 14.92
C VAL A 121 11.56 0.68 15.03
N ARG A 122 12.16 0.23 16.14
CA ARG A 122 13.62 0.28 16.34
C ARG A 122 14.40 -0.67 15.44
N TYR A 123 13.74 -1.67 14.86
CA TYR A 123 14.36 -2.65 13.99
C TYR A 123 14.32 -2.20 12.54
N ALA A 124 15.45 -2.36 11.85
CA ALA A 124 15.58 -2.07 10.43
C ALA A 124 14.58 -2.88 9.58
N PRO A 125 14.20 -2.39 8.39
CA PRO A 125 13.39 -3.17 7.44
C PRO A 125 14.15 -4.42 6.99
N THR A 126 13.40 -5.46 6.63
CA THR A 126 13.94 -6.77 6.24
C THR A 126 14.38 -6.79 4.78
N SER A 127 13.60 -6.16 3.90
CA SER A 127 13.76 -6.24 2.44
C SER A 127 13.51 -4.94 1.70
N LEU A 128 12.76 -4.00 2.30
CA LEU A 128 12.51 -2.67 1.72
C LEU A 128 13.47 -1.60 2.21
N ARG A 129 13.45 -0.42 1.58
CA ARG A 129 14.20 0.76 2.04
C ARG A 129 13.60 1.37 3.30
N TYR A 130 12.28 1.38 3.39
CA TYR A 130 11.51 1.96 4.49
C TYR A 130 10.53 0.94 5.05
N LYS A 131 10.50 0.85 6.39
CA LYS A 131 9.46 0.13 7.14
C LYS A 131 8.29 1.07 7.35
N VAL A 132 7.10 0.68 6.90
CA VAL A 132 5.92 1.55 6.87
C VAL A 132 4.85 0.99 7.80
N TYR A 133 4.27 1.87 8.62
CA TYR A 133 3.11 1.56 9.45
C TYR A 133 1.91 2.35 8.93
N ILE A 134 0.81 1.64 8.66
CA ILE A 134 -0.48 2.19 8.26
C ILE A 134 -1.43 1.95 9.44
N ILE A 135 -1.99 3.01 10.01
CA ILE A 135 -2.84 2.98 11.21
C ILE A 135 -4.22 3.54 10.89
#